data_AF-A0A818N1J1-F1
#
_entry.id   AF-A0A818N1J1-F1
#
_cell.length_a   1.000
_cell.length_b   1.000
_cell.length_c   1.000
_cell.angle_alpha   90.00
_cell.angle_beta   90.00
_cell.angle_gamma   90.00
#
_symmetry.space_group_name_H-M   'P 1'
#
loop_
_entity.id
_entity.type
_entity.pdbx_description
1 polymer ?
#
loop_
_entity_poly.entity_id
_entity_poly.type
_entity_poly.pdbx_seq_one_letter_code
_entity_poly.pdbx_strand_id
1 'polypeptide(L)'
;RDELKSLLKNVGYRSDDESNGDSDEDLGDRLEDQPYFHGILPRNQSISQLIEKGDYLVRVNEQGKVVLSILWTDPENPSRLKDGHFLIHERNQMYSLQPEVYSKPSVHELISFYKRQKIELRDDGTRLIRPISRPDYVINNDEVRILDMLGKVSFVLIFNIFT
;
A
#
# COMPACT_ATOMS: atom_id res chain seq x y z
N ARG A 1 -29.77 28.66 -30.14
CA ARG A 1 -29.07 28.74 -28.83
C ARG A 1 -29.13 27.41 -28.06
N ASP A 2 -30.03 26.49 -28.43
CA ASP A 2 -30.19 25.18 -27.78
C ASP A 2 -29.39 24.02 -28.42
N GLU A 3 -28.93 24.14 -29.67
CA GLU A 3 -28.07 23.12 -30.30
C GLU A 3 -26.68 23.03 -29.67
N LEU A 4 -26.12 24.15 -29.20
CA LEU A 4 -24.80 24.19 -28.57
C LEU A 4 -24.76 23.45 -27.22
N LYS A 5 -25.88 23.40 -26.49
CA LYS A 5 -25.99 22.66 -25.22
C LYS A 5 -26.09 21.15 -25.43
N SER A 6 -26.64 20.72 -26.57
CA SER A 6 -26.71 19.30 -26.95
C SER A 6 -25.33 18.75 -27.35
N LEU A 7 -24.53 19.53 -28.08
CA LEU A 7 -23.17 19.12 -28.47
C LEU A 7 -22.22 18.97 -27.28
N LEU A 8 -22.33 19.82 -26.26
CA LEU A 8 -21.48 19.77 -25.07
C LEU A 8 -21.74 18.53 -24.19
N LYS A 9 -22.92 17.92 -24.29
CA LYS A 9 -23.28 16.71 -23.54
C LYS A 9 -22.60 15.44 -24.08
N ASN A 10 -22.25 15.42 -25.36
CA ASN A 10 -21.58 14.27 -26.00
C ASN A 10 -20.05 14.32 -25.91
N VAL A 11 -19.47 15.48 -25.56
CA VAL A 11 -18.01 15.67 -25.42
C VAL A 11 -17.55 15.51 -23.96
N GLY A 12 -18.43 15.05 -23.06
CA GLY A 12 -18.06 14.71 -21.69
C GLY A 12 -17.75 15.91 -20.79
N TYR A 13 -18.14 17.13 -21.17
CA TYR A 13 -18.05 18.28 -20.28
C TYR A 13 -19.24 18.24 -19.31
N ARG A 14 -19.02 17.69 -18.12
CA ARG A 14 -19.92 17.85 -16.98
C ARG A 14 -19.58 19.17 -16.31
N SER A 15 -20.50 20.12 -16.41
CA SER A 15 -20.53 21.31 -15.56
C SER A 15 -20.84 20.88 -14.13
N ASP A 16 -19.89 21.14 -13.23
CA ASP A 16 -20.09 21.10 -11.79
C ASP A 16 -21.14 22.14 -11.43
N ASP A 17 -22.34 21.69 -11.07
CA ASP A 17 -23.13 22.33 -10.01
C ASP A 17 -24.37 21.48 -9.69
N GLU A 18 -24.56 21.33 -8.38
CA GLU A 18 -25.70 20.74 -7.67
C GLU A 18 -25.86 19.21 -7.69
N SER A 19 -25.21 18.52 -6.75
CA SER A 19 -25.92 17.71 -5.74
C SER A 19 -25.00 17.05 -4.71
N ASN A 20 -25.39 17.25 -3.44
CA ASN A 20 -25.44 16.27 -2.36
C ASN A 20 -24.14 15.79 -1.69
N GLY A 21 -23.98 16.28 -0.46
CA GLY A 21 -23.56 15.47 0.69
C GLY A 21 -22.05 15.31 0.81
N ASP A 22 -21.49 16.02 1.79
CA ASP A 22 -20.17 15.73 2.35
C ASP A 22 -20.03 14.22 2.60
N SER A 23 -19.24 13.55 1.76
CA SER A 23 -18.61 12.27 2.09
C SER A 23 -17.10 12.48 2.03
N ASP A 24 -16.61 13.38 2.88
CA ASP A 24 -15.19 13.51 3.23
C ASP A 24 -14.72 12.36 4.15
N GLU A 25 -15.61 11.42 4.49
CA GLU A 25 -15.33 10.21 5.28
C GLU A 25 -15.04 8.98 4.41
N ASP A 26 -13.96 8.94 3.61
CA ASP A 26 -13.32 7.63 3.30
C ASP A 26 -11.94 7.68 2.62
N LEU A 27 -11.26 8.83 2.57
CA LEU A 27 -9.91 8.86 1.97
C LEU A 27 -8.88 8.09 2.83
N GLY A 28 -9.21 7.80 4.10
CA GLY A 28 -8.30 7.19 5.06
C GLY A 28 -8.29 5.66 5.11
N ASP A 29 -9.21 4.95 4.42
CA ASP A 29 -9.28 3.47 4.48
C ASP A 29 -8.60 2.78 3.28
N ARG A 30 -8.25 3.56 2.25
CA ARG A 30 -7.48 3.09 1.10
C ARG A 30 -6.08 2.69 1.53
N LEU A 31 -5.57 1.58 0.99
CA LEU A 31 -4.26 1.03 1.35
C LEU A 31 -3.13 1.95 0.88
N GLU A 32 -3.31 2.54 -0.30
CA GLU A 32 -2.37 3.46 -0.94
C GLU A 32 -2.10 4.73 -0.13
N ASP A 33 -3.06 5.17 0.67
CA ASP A 33 -2.96 6.36 1.52
C ASP A 33 -2.31 6.05 2.88
N GLN A 34 -2.03 4.77 3.16
CA GLN A 34 -1.42 4.36 4.42
C GLN A 34 0.08 4.64 4.43
N PRO A 35 0.61 5.26 5.49
CA PRO A 35 2.03 5.58 5.55
C PRO A 35 2.91 4.32 5.54
N TYR A 36 2.39 3.19 6.04
CA TYR A 36 3.12 1.91 6.05
C TYR A 36 3.02 1.13 4.73
N PHE A 37 2.36 1.68 3.70
CA PHE A 37 2.29 1.08 2.38
C PHE A 37 3.36 1.68 1.45
N HIS A 38 4.22 0.82 0.92
CA HIS A 38 5.39 1.22 0.14
C HIS A 38 5.22 1.01 -1.37
N GLY A 39 4.02 0.63 -1.83
CA GLY A 39 3.80 0.27 -3.23
C GLY A 39 4.67 -0.91 -3.65
N ILE A 40 5.17 -0.90 -4.89
CA ILE A 40 6.07 -1.95 -5.38
C ILE A 40 7.44 -1.79 -4.72
N LEU A 41 7.78 -2.73 -3.82
CA LEU A 41 9.05 -2.72 -3.11
C LEU A 41 9.68 -4.12 -3.14
N PRO A 42 10.95 -4.26 -3.58
CA PRO A 42 11.66 -5.54 -3.58
C PRO A 42 11.83 -6.12 -2.17
N ARG A 43 11.92 -7.45 -2.10
CA ARG A 43 12.07 -8.20 -0.84
C ARG A 43 13.25 -7.68 0.00
N ASN A 44 14.43 -7.57 -0.59
CA ASN A 44 15.64 -7.16 0.13
C ASN A 44 15.54 -5.74 0.67
N GLN A 45 14.95 -4.81 -0.10
CA GLN A 45 14.75 -3.42 0.33
C GLN A 45 13.71 -3.30 1.45
N SER A 46 12.70 -4.18 1.46
CA SER A 46 11.71 -4.17 2.53
C SER A 46 12.31 -4.54 3.88
N ILE A 47 13.17 -5.56 3.92
CA ILE A 47 13.79 -6.01 5.17
C ILE A 47 14.84 -5.00 5.67
N SER A 48 15.59 -4.34 4.78
CA SER A 48 16.58 -3.35 5.20
C SER A 48 15.99 -2.13 5.91
N GLN A 49 14.68 -1.89 5.79
CA GLN A 49 13.99 -0.81 6.49
C GLN A 49 13.49 -1.21 7.89
N LEU A 50 13.46 -2.51 8.20
CA LEU A 50 13.02 -3.02 9.49
C LEU A 50 14.25 -3.16 10.41
N ILE A 51 14.20 -2.55 11.59
CA ILE A 51 15.35 -2.46 12.50
C ILE A 51 15.04 -3.14 13.82
N GLU A 52 13.84 -2.92 14.36
CA GLU A 52 13.41 -3.37 15.67
C GLU A 52 12.36 -4.48 15.57
N LYS A 53 12.21 -5.23 16.66
CA LYS A 53 11.19 -6.28 16.74
C LYS A 53 9.79 -5.69 16.58
N GLY A 54 8.98 -6.36 15.77
CA GLY A 54 7.62 -5.97 15.44
C GLY A 54 7.54 -4.78 14.48
N ASP A 55 8.66 -4.33 13.92
CA ASP A 55 8.67 -3.43 12.77
C ASP A 55 8.03 -4.13 11.58
N TYR A 56 7.12 -3.43 10.90
CA TYR A 56 6.47 -3.96 9.73
C TYR A 56 6.17 -2.89 8.68
N LEU A 57 6.03 -3.35 7.44
CA LEU A 57 5.51 -2.55 6.34
C LEU A 57 4.72 -3.44 5.36
N VAL A 58 3.86 -2.80 4.57
CA VAL A 58 3.10 -3.47 3.50
C VAL A 58 3.64 -3.03 2.16
N ARG A 59 3.79 -3.98 1.24
CA ARG A 59 4.30 -3.74 -0.12
C ARG A 59 3.56 -4.59 -1.13
N VAL A 60 3.80 -4.32 -2.40
CA VAL A 60 3.38 -5.12 -3.54
C VAL A 60 4.62 -5.79 -4.13
N ASN A 61 4.54 -7.08 -4.42
CA ASN A 61 5.63 -7.79 -5.10
C ASN A 61 5.56 -7.59 -6.63
N GLU A 62 6.55 -8.12 -7.36
CA GLU A 62 6.63 -8.02 -8.84
C GLU A 62 5.44 -8.68 -9.56
N GLN A 63 4.68 -9.54 -8.87
CA GLN A 63 3.50 -10.22 -9.39
C GLN A 63 2.19 -9.47 -9.04
N GLY A 64 2.28 -8.26 -8.49
CA GLY A 64 1.10 -7.47 -8.11
C GLY A 64 0.39 -7.97 -6.85
N LYS A 65 1.01 -8.85 -6.05
CA LYS A 65 0.43 -9.35 -4.80
C LYS A 65 0.85 -8.52 -3.60
N VAL A 66 -0.09 -8.26 -2.70
CA VAL A 66 0.15 -7.54 -1.45
C VAL A 66 0.86 -8.45 -0.46
N VAL A 67 1.93 -7.95 0.14
CA VAL A 67 2.83 -8.67 1.05
C VAL A 67 3.08 -7.82 2.28
N LEU A 68 2.86 -8.39 3.44
CA LEU A 68 3.31 -7.85 4.72
C LEU A 68 4.74 -8.33 4.98
N SER A 69 5.66 -7.41 5.26
CA SER A 69 7.03 -7.72 5.67
C SER A 69 7.20 -7.30 7.13
N ILE A 70 7.81 -8.17 7.94
CA ILE A 70 7.92 -7.97 9.39
C ILE A 70 9.22 -8.56 9.92
N LEU A 71 9.74 -7.96 11.00
CA LEU A 71 10.84 -8.45 11.81
C LEU A 71 10.31 -8.88 13.19
N TRP A 72 10.73 -10.04 13.71
CA TRP A 72 10.35 -10.50 15.05
C TRP A 72 11.53 -11.17 15.76
N THR A 73 11.37 -11.42 17.06
CA THR A 73 12.38 -12.13 17.85
C THR A 73 12.27 -13.64 17.61
N ASP A 74 13.40 -14.30 17.40
CA ASP A 74 13.45 -15.75 17.27
C ASP A 74 13.04 -16.42 18.59
N PRO A 75 11.97 -17.25 18.63
CA PRO A 75 11.53 -17.89 19.86
C PRO A 75 12.59 -18.82 20.47
N GLU A 76 13.48 -19.39 19.63
CA GLU A 76 14.56 -20.26 20.08
C GLU A 76 15.80 -19.47 20.55
N ASN A 77 15.93 -18.21 20.12
CA ASN A 77 17.08 -17.36 20.45
C ASN A 77 16.65 -15.88 20.58
N PRO A 78 16.29 -15.43 21.79
CA PRO A 78 15.79 -14.07 22.02
C PRO A 78 16.73 -12.94 21.61
N SER A 79 18.03 -13.22 21.47
CA SER A 79 19.05 -12.26 21.02
C SER A 79 19.08 -12.08 19.50
N ARG A 80 18.39 -12.94 18.73
CA ARG A 80 18.36 -12.89 17.27
C ARG A 80 17.00 -12.40 16.77
N LEU A 81 17.03 -11.50 15.80
CA LEU A 81 15.85 -11.11 15.03
C LEU A 81 15.74 -11.98 13.76
N LYS A 82 14.52 -12.40 13.45
CA LYS A 82 14.13 -13.10 12.22
C LYS A 82 13.26 -12.16 11.38
N ASP A 83 13.49 -12.16 10.08
CA ASP A 83 12.65 -11.48 9.10
C ASP A 83 11.69 -12.46 8.41
N GLY A 84 10.61 -11.92 7.84
CA GLY A 84 9.67 -12.74 7.12
C GLY A 84 8.64 -11.94 6.34
N HIS A 85 8.00 -12.67 5.42
CA HIS A 85 7.02 -12.12 4.51
C HIS A 85 5.76 -12.98 4.52
N PHE A 86 4.63 -12.32 4.58
CA PHE A 86 3.31 -12.92 4.60
C PHE A 86 2.54 -12.39 3.41
N LEU A 87 2.09 -13.30 2.55
CA LEU A 87 1.19 -12.94 1.46
C LEU A 87 -0.16 -12.58 2.07
N ILE A 88 -0.71 -11.44 1.67
CA ILE A 88 -2.10 -11.11 2.01
C ILE A 88 -2.96 -11.70 0.89
N HIS A 89 -3.78 -12.67 1.27
CA HIS A 89 -4.69 -13.36 0.37
C HIS A 89 -5.97 -12.55 0.22
N GLU A 90 -6.50 -12.51 -0.99
CA GLU A 90 -7.80 -11.93 -1.30
C GLU A 90 -8.74 -13.05 -1.77
N ARG A 91 -9.91 -13.16 -1.14
CA ARG A 91 -10.97 -14.11 -1.53
C ARG A 91 -12.32 -13.47 -1.25
N ASN A 92 -13.20 -13.43 -2.27
CA ASN A 92 -14.54 -12.86 -2.16
C ASN A 92 -14.53 -11.42 -1.59
N GLN A 93 -13.62 -10.57 -2.07
CA GLN A 93 -13.44 -9.18 -1.61
C GLN A 93 -13.09 -9.04 -0.12
N MET A 94 -12.53 -10.10 0.47
CA MET A 94 -12.04 -10.11 1.84
C MET A 94 -10.55 -10.46 1.85
N TYR A 95 -9.80 -9.81 2.72
CA TYR A 95 -8.36 -9.94 2.88
C TYR A 95 -8.01 -10.73 4.13
N SER A 96 -7.07 -11.67 4.02
CA SER A 96 -6.57 -12.43 5.16
C SER A 96 -5.07 -12.74 5.06
N LEU A 97 -4.41 -12.86 6.22
CA LEU A 97 -2.99 -13.25 6.33
C LEU A 97 -2.80 -14.76 6.46
N GLN A 98 -3.83 -15.43 6.96
CA GLN A 98 -3.94 -16.88 7.01
C GLN A 98 -5.30 -17.26 6.41
N PRO A 99 -5.38 -18.30 5.58
CA PRO A 99 -6.67 -18.78 5.08
C PRO A 99 -7.63 -19.08 6.22
N GLU A 100 -8.85 -18.56 6.13
CA GLU A 100 -10.00 -18.96 6.98
C GLU A 100 -9.92 -18.58 8.47
N VAL A 101 -8.91 -17.81 8.92
CA VAL A 101 -8.78 -17.40 10.33
C VAL A 101 -9.42 -16.03 10.60
N TYR A 102 -8.83 -14.97 10.04
CA TYR A 102 -9.28 -13.60 10.21
C TYR A 102 -9.32 -12.90 8.86
N SER A 103 -10.52 -12.57 8.41
CA SER A 103 -10.78 -11.92 7.12
C SER A 103 -11.42 -10.56 7.33
N LYS A 104 -10.95 -9.54 6.60
CA LYS A 104 -11.45 -8.16 6.68
C LYS A 104 -11.74 -7.56 5.30
N PRO A 105 -12.68 -6.61 5.17
CA PRO A 105 -13.03 -5.96 3.91
C PRO A 105 -11.91 -5.10 3.30
N SER A 106 -10.98 -4.58 4.10
CA SER A 106 -9.80 -3.85 3.62
C SER A 106 -8.51 -4.39 4.23
N VAL A 107 -7.40 -4.25 3.50
CA VAL A 107 -6.06 -4.57 4.03
C VAL A 107 -5.74 -3.67 5.23
N HIS A 108 -6.16 -2.40 5.19
CA HIS A 108 -6.00 -1.50 6.32
C HIS A 108 -6.68 -2.05 7.57
N GLU A 109 -7.96 -2.44 7.47
CA GLU A 109 -8.69 -2.97 8.62
C GLU A 109 -8.08 -4.29 9.12
N LEU A 110 -7.59 -5.15 8.21
CA LEU A 110 -6.87 -6.37 8.56
C LEU A 110 -5.64 -6.07 9.43
N ILE A 111 -4.73 -5.22 8.94
CA ILE A 111 -3.50 -4.85 9.65
C ILE A 111 -3.81 -4.18 10.98
N SER A 112 -4.76 -3.25 10.97
CA SER A 112 -5.24 -2.55 12.16
C SER A 112 -5.85 -3.52 13.19
N PHE A 113 -6.57 -4.54 12.76
CA PHE A 113 -7.13 -5.58 13.64
C PHE A 113 -6.02 -6.39 14.32
N TYR A 114 -5.05 -6.93 13.57
CA TYR A 114 -3.93 -7.69 14.14
C TYR A 114 -3.11 -6.85 15.12
N LYS A 115 -2.84 -5.59 14.78
CA LYS A 115 -2.10 -4.65 15.65
C LYS A 115 -2.86 -4.33 16.93
N ARG A 116 -4.15 -3.98 16.86
CA ARG A 116 -4.97 -3.62 18.03
C ARG A 116 -5.19 -4.80 18.97
N GLN A 117 -5.50 -5.97 18.42
CA GLN A 117 -5.77 -7.18 19.20
C GLN A 117 -4.48 -7.90 19.64
N LYS A 118 -3.31 -7.46 19.15
CA LYS A 118 -1.99 -8.07 19.42
C LYS A 118 -1.97 -9.57 19.10
N ILE A 119 -2.69 -9.96 18.05
CA ILE A 119 -2.77 -11.33 17.56
C ILE A 119 -1.45 -11.69 16.89
N GLU A 120 -0.99 -12.92 17.14
CA GLU A 120 0.22 -13.43 16.49
C GLU A 120 -0.07 -13.89 15.06
N LEU A 121 0.84 -13.58 14.15
CA LEU A 121 0.74 -13.99 12.74
C LEU A 121 1.08 -15.47 12.54
N ARG A 122 1.82 -16.07 13.47
CA ARG A 122 2.10 -17.52 13.62
C ARG A 122 2.32 -17.78 15.11
N ASP A 123 2.34 -19.06 15.49
CA ASP A 123 2.62 -19.51 16.86
C ASP A 123 4.12 -19.43 17.23
N ASP A 124 4.77 -18.32 16.86
CA ASP A 124 6.19 -18.06 17.05
C ASP A 124 6.46 -16.67 17.66
N GLY A 125 5.41 -15.98 18.13
CA GLY A 125 5.51 -14.64 18.69
C GLY A 125 5.56 -13.51 17.65
N THR A 126 5.39 -13.78 16.36
CA THR A 126 5.37 -12.73 15.33
C THR A 126 4.16 -11.82 15.52
N ARG A 127 4.37 -10.56 15.90
CA ARG A 127 3.29 -9.59 16.16
C ARG A 127 3.57 -8.23 15.51
N LEU A 128 2.52 -7.57 15.04
CA LEU A 128 2.59 -6.20 14.52
C LEU A 128 2.72 -5.21 15.68
N ILE A 129 3.83 -4.46 15.72
CA ILE A 129 4.08 -3.45 16.77
C ILE A 129 4.20 -2.07 16.14
N ARG A 130 5.20 -1.85 15.29
CA ARG A 130 5.55 -0.53 14.77
C ARG A 130 5.46 -0.47 13.24
N PRO A 131 4.54 0.33 12.67
CA PRO A 131 4.50 0.57 11.24
C PRO A 131 5.71 1.39 10.82
N ILE A 132 6.40 0.95 9.76
CA ILE A 132 7.48 1.70 9.11
C ILE A 132 6.90 2.49 7.97
N SER A 133 6.93 3.81 8.13
CA SER A 133 6.39 4.73 7.13
C SER A 133 7.29 4.78 5.91
N ARG A 134 6.68 4.91 4.73
CA ARG A 134 7.37 5.24 3.48
C ARG A 134 8.04 6.60 3.66
N PRO A 135 9.29 6.78 3.22
CA PRO A 135 9.94 8.08 3.31
C PRO A 135 9.26 9.11 2.42
N ASP A 136 9.12 10.35 2.90
CA ASP A 136 8.38 11.43 2.22
C ASP A 136 8.97 11.83 0.85
N TYR A 137 10.24 11.50 0.58
CA TYR A 137 10.93 11.83 -0.67
C TYR A 137 10.57 10.93 -1.86
N VAL A 138 9.70 9.92 -1.69
CA VAL A 138 9.30 9.04 -2.78
C VAL A 138 8.03 9.57 -3.46
N ILE A 139 8.19 10.13 -4.66
CA ILE A 139 7.14 10.78 -5.46
C ILE A 139 6.03 9.76 -5.81
N ASN A 140 4.75 10.16 -5.69
CA ASN A 140 3.60 9.40 -6.20
C ASN A 140 3.50 9.61 -7.73
N ASN A 141 3.34 8.53 -8.49
CA ASN A 141 3.37 8.57 -9.96
C ASN A 141 2.17 9.27 -10.61
N ASP A 142 1.15 9.65 -9.84
CA ASP A 142 -0.10 10.21 -10.39
C ASP A 142 0.07 11.63 -10.96
N GLU A 143 1.15 12.33 -10.62
CA GLU A 143 1.47 13.67 -11.16
C GLU A 143 2.53 13.66 -12.28
N VAL A 144 3.05 12.49 -12.68
CA VAL A 144 4.12 12.41 -13.68
C VAL A 144 3.56 12.11 -15.07
N ARG A 145 3.33 13.15 -15.88
CA ARG A 145 3.12 13.00 -17.33
C ARG A 145 4.45 12.75 -18.02
N ILE A 146 4.68 11.52 -18.48
CA ILE A 146 5.87 11.15 -19.25
C ILE A 146 5.76 11.78 -20.64
N LEU A 147 6.52 12.85 -20.91
CA LEU A 147 6.43 13.59 -22.17
C LEU A 147 7.34 13.03 -23.28
N ASP A 148 8.59 12.61 -23.00
CA ASP A 148 9.45 12.00 -24.02
C ASP A 148 10.60 11.16 -23.41
N MET A 149 10.91 10.02 -24.05
CA MET A 149 12.04 9.15 -23.67
C MET A 149 13.36 9.73 -24.19
N LEU A 150 14.21 10.25 -23.29
CA LEU A 150 15.50 10.85 -23.66
C LEU A 150 16.64 9.81 -23.86
N GLY A 151 16.42 8.52 -23.58
CA GLY A 151 17.37 7.46 -23.92
C GLY A 151 17.18 6.15 -23.15
N LYS A 152 17.55 5.02 -23.78
CA LYS A 152 17.65 3.70 -23.14
C LYS A 152 19.10 3.41 -22.77
N VAL A 153 19.39 3.32 -21.47
CA VAL A 153 20.59 2.68 -20.93
C VAL A 153 20.10 1.65 -19.91
N SER A 154 20.72 0.48 -19.88
CA SER A 154 20.32 -0.64 -19.02
C SER A 154 20.17 -0.18 -17.56
N PHE A 155 18.92 -0.25 -17.07
CA PHE A 155 18.44 -0.04 -15.70
C PHE A 155 18.10 1.36 -15.17
N VAL A 156 18.27 2.47 -15.91
CA VAL A 156 17.79 3.78 -15.41
C VAL A 156 17.20 4.63 -16.53
N LEU A 157 15.93 5.03 -16.37
CA LEU A 157 15.30 6.11 -17.15
C LEU A 157 15.47 7.42 -16.38
N ILE A 158 16.07 8.42 -17.02
CA ILE A 158 16.27 9.76 -16.46
C ILE A 158 15.13 10.65 -16.98
N PHE A 159 14.35 11.27 -16.08
CA PHE A 159 13.29 12.20 -16.42
C PHE A 159 13.63 13.62 -15.94
N ASN A 160 13.29 14.63 -16.75
CA ASN A 160 13.34 16.03 -16.35
C ASN A 160 12.01 16.39 -15.67
N ILE A 161 12.08 16.99 -14.48
CA ILE A 161 10.92 17.47 -13.74
C ILE A 161 11.09 18.99 -13.59
N PHE A 162 10.12 19.79 -14.04
CA PHE A 162 10.04 21.23 -13.77
C PHE A 162 8.84 21.49 -12.85
N THR A 163 9.05 22.33 -11.84
CA THR A 163 8.03 22.79 -10.87
C THR A 163 7.19 23.92 -11.44
#